data_AF-A0A2V9QV02-F1
#
_entry.id   AF-A0A2V9QV02-F1
#
_cell.length_a   1.000
_cell.length_b   1.000
_cell.length_c   1.000
_cell.angle_alpha   90.00
_cell.angle_beta   90.00
_cell.angle_gamma   90.00
#
_symmetry.space_group_name_H-M   'P 1'
#
loop_
_entity.id
_entity.type
_entity.pdbx_description
1 polymer ?
#
loop_
_entity_poly.entity_id
_entity_poly.type
_entity_poly.pdbx_seq_one_letter_code
_entity_poly.pdbx_strand_id
1 'polypeptide(L)' 'NFEGRQGRGGRTHLVSPLMAAAAAIEGHFVDVRQYQLN' A
#
# COMPACT_ATOMS: atom_id res chain seq x y z
N ASN A 1 -8.01 5.69 7.04
CA ASN A 1 -8.63 5.55 5.71
C ASN A 1 -10.12 5.93 5.70
N PHE A 2 -10.51 6.97 6.44
CA PHE A 2 -11.90 7.45 6.43
C PHE A 2 -12.26 8.08 5.08
N GLU A 3 -13.53 8.00 4.69
CA GLU A 3 -14.03 8.56 3.44
C GLU A 3 -13.74 10.07 3.33
N GLY A 4 -13.38 10.51 2.13
CA GLY A 4 -13.08 11.92 1.84
C GLY A 4 -11.74 12.43 2.37
N ARG A 5 -11.03 11.69 3.23
CA ARG A 5 -9.76 12.17 3.83
C ARG A 5 -8.65 12.40 2.82
N GLN A 6 -8.54 11.52 1.82
CA GLN A 6 -7.48 11.59 0.78
C GLN A 6 -8.01 12.10 -0.57
N GLY A 7 -9.22 12.66 -0.60
CA GLY A 7 -9.91 13.10 -1.82
C GLY A 7 -11.21 12.34 -2.10
N ARG A 8 -12.11 12.96 -2.87
CA ARG A 8 -13.43 12.41 -3.20
C ARG A 8 -13.29 11.14 -4.04
N GLY A 9 -13.96 10.06 -3.63
CA GLY A 9 -13.91 8.76 -4.31
C GLY A 9 -12.60 7.98 -4.11
N GLY A 10 -11.67 8.51 -3.31
CA GLY A 10 -10.43 7.83 -2.99
C GLY A 10 -10.66 6.65 -2.03
N ARG A 11 -10.03 5.51 -2.33
CA ARG A 11 -9.90 4.38 -1.41
C ARG A 11 -8.49 4.39 -0.83
N THR A 12 -8.38 4.32 0.48
CA THR A 12 -7.08 4.27 1.16
C THR A 12 -6.99 3.02 2.00
N HIS A 13 -5.82 2.40 2.04
CA HIS A 13 -5.54 1.24 2.86
C HIS A 13 -4.46 1.62 3.86
N LEU A 14 -4.61 1.17 5.11
CA LEU A 14 -3.57 1.32 6.12
C LEU A 14 -2.67 0.08 6.04
N VAL A 15 -1.39 0.29 5.79
CA VAL A 15 -0.42 -0.77 5.56
C VAL A 15 0.91 -0.43 6.22
N SER A 16 1.78 -1.42 6.40
CA SER A 16 3.15 -1.19 6.89
C SER A 16 3.98 -0.40 5.84
N PRO A 17 5.10 0.24 6.25
CA PRO A 17 5.98 0.92 5.30
C PRO A 17 6.49 0.00 4.18
N LEU A 18 6.82 -1.25 4.51
CA LEU A 18 7.26 -2.26 3.54
C LEU A 18 6.20 -2.53 2.47
N MET A 19 4.94 -2.71 2.88
CA MET A 19 3.82 -2.93 1.96
C MET A 19 3.53 -1.69 1.12
N ALA A 20 3.61 -0.49 1.69
CA ALA A 20 3.47 0.75 0.92
C ALA A 20 4.53 0.85 -0.19
N ALA A 21 5.79 0.57 0.13
CA ALA A 21 6.89 0.60 -0.83
C ALA A 21 6.72 -0.46 -1.93
N ALA A 22 6.43 -1.72 -1.55
CA ALA A 22 6.23 -2.79 -2.51
C ALA A 22 5.07 -2.48 -3.48
N ALA A 23 3.92 -2.02 -2.97
CA ALA A 23 2.79 -1.67 -3.82
C ALA A 23 3.06 -0.48 -4.74
N ALA A 24 3.90 0.47 -4.32
CA ALA A 24 4.29 1.61 -5.15
C ALA A 24 5.19 1.21 -6.32
N ILE A 25 6.04 0.20 -6.13
CA ILE A 25 6.91 -0.34 -7.17
C ILE A 25 6.13 -1.21 -8.16
N GLU A 26 5.29 -2.12 -7.65
CA GLU A 26 4.56 -3.10 -8.47
C GLU A 26 3.30 -2.52 -9.14
N GLY A 27 2.78 -1.40 -8.63
CA GLY A 27 1.54 -0.80 -9.12
C GLY A 27 0.26 -1.51 -8.65
N HIS A 28 0.38 -2.50 -7.76
CA HIS A 28 -0.73 -3.20 -7.12
C HIS A 28 -0.30 -3.83 -5.78
N PHE A 29 -1.27 -4.34 -5.00
CA PHE A 29 -0.93 -5.09 -3.78
C PHE A 29 -0.27 -6.42 -4.10
N VAL A 30 0.76 -6.75 -3.31
CA VAL A 30 1.59 -7.95 -3.41
C VAL A 30 1.84 -8.53 -2.02
N ASP A 31 2.30 -9.78 -1.95
CA ASP A 31 2.71 -10.39 -0.69
C ASP A 31 4.15 -10.00 -0.36
N VAL A 32 4.31 -9.09 0.60
CA VAL A 32 5.64 -8.59 1.02
C VAL A 32 6.57 -9.67 1.58
N ARG A 33 6.05 -10.84 1.98
CA ARG A 33 6.87 -11.95 2.48
C ARG A 33 7.73 -12.59 1.39
N GLN A 34 7.43 -12.30 0.12
CA GLN A 34 8.20 -12.78 -1.02
C GLN A 34 9.47 -11.95 -1.27
N TYR A 35 9.60 -10.79 -0.65
CA TYR A 35 10.81 -9.96 -0.74
C TYR A 35 11.84 -10.44 0.29
N GLN A 36 13.03 -10.79 -0.18
CA GLN A 36 14.17 -11.00 0.71
C GLN A 36 14.66 -9.65 1.23
N LEU A 37 14.43 -9.42 2.52
CA LEU A 37 15.11 -8.37 3.25
C LEU A 37 16.31 -9.03 3.90
N ASN A 38 17.48 -8.75 3.33
CA ASN A 38 18.76 -9.29 3.75
C ASN A 38 19.11 -8.87 5.19
#